data_AF-A0A170WRG5-F1
#
_entry.id   AF-A0A170WRG5-F1
#
_cell.length_a   1.000
_cell.length_b   1.000
_cell.length_c   1.000
_cell.angle_alpha   90.00
_cell.angle_beta   90.00
_cell.angle_gamma   90.00
#
_symmetry.space_group_name_H-M   'P 1'
#
loop_
_entity.id
_entity.type
_entity.pdbx_description
1 polymer ?
#
loop_
_entity_poly.entity_id
_entity_poly.type
_entity_poly.pdbx_seq_one_letter_code
_entity_poly.pdbx_strand_id
1 'polypeptide(L)'
;IDTAYYLENQLSKPLLRIFSPILGEKAESILLRGDHTRTRTVVTSKVSALAAFTTKKTTCLGCKAVLPAGEEKNPVCKYCEPKQSQLLQTELDKYRDLEDKFSRLWTQCQRCQGSLHEEVICTSRDCPNFYMRKKVQMDLINQDKIIDRFGCPTW
;
A
#
# COMPACT_ATOMS: atom_id res chain seq x y z
N ILE A 1 -12.83 -1.06 6.17
CA ILE A 1 -12.30 -1.79 7.34
C ILE A 1 -12.02 -0.75 8.40
N ASP A 2 -12.52 -0.95 9.61
CA ASP A 2 -12.23 -0.09 10.76
C ASP A 2 -10.98 -0.63 11.48
N THR A 3 -9.81 -0.10 11.13
CA THR A 3 -8.54 -0.60 11.68
C THR A 3 -8.40 -0.37 13.17
N ALA A 4 -9.02 0.69 13.71
CA ALA A 4 -8.98 1.00 15.14
C ALA A 4 -9.77 -0.04 15.93
N TYR A 5 -10.98 -0.39 15.47
CA TYR A 5 -11.77 -1.45 16.09
C TYR A 5 -11.04 -2.81 16.12
N TYR A 6 -10.42 -3.23 15.00
CA TYR A 6 -9.67 -4.49 14.99
C TYR A 6 -8.46 -4.46 15.93
N LEU A 7 -7.74 -3.34 15.99
CA LEU A 7 -6.60 -3.18 16.90
C LEU A 7 -7.05 -3.23 18.37
N GLU A 8 -8.06 -2.45 18.74
CA GLU A 8 -8.51 -2.29 20.12
C GLU A 8 -9.33 -3.47 20.61
N ASN A 9 -10.23 -4.04 19.80
CA ASN A 9 -11.17 -5.04 20.29
C ASN A 9 -10.71 -6.48 20.04
N GLN A 10 -9.94 -6.73 18.99
CA GLN A 10 -9.53 -8.10 18.61
C GLN A 10 -8.09 -8.41 19.00
N LEU A 11 -7.16 -7.46 18.79
CA LEU A 11 -5.72 -7.71 18.98
C LEU A 11 -5.21 -7.30 20.37
N SER A 12 -5.67 -6.17 20.92
CA SER A 12 -5.10 -5.62 22.15
C SER A 12 -5.24 -6.57 23.36
N LYS A 13 -6.45 -7.06 23.63
CA LYS A 13 -6.76 -7.81 24.87
C LYS A 13 -6.02 -9.15 24.96
N PRO A 14 -5.96 -9.98 23.89
CA PRO A 14 -5.15 -11.20 23.91
C PRO A 14 -3.66 -10.92 24.10
N LEU A 15 -3.13 -9.89 23.42
CA LEU A 15 -1.71 -9.53 23.54
C LEU A 15 -1.36 -9.09 24.96
N LEU A 16 -2.19 -8.24 25.58
CA LEU A 16 -2.00 -7.83 26.96
C LEU A 16 -2.05 -9.03 27.91
N ARG A 17 -3.00 -9.96 27.72
CA ARG A 17 -3.07 -11.16 28.57
C ARG A 17 -1.78 -11.99 28.52
N ILE A 18 -1.14 -12.10 27.36
CA ILE A 18 0.10 -12.87 27.18
C ILE A 18 1.31 -12.12 27.77
N PHE A 19 1.39 -10.81 27.55
CA PHE A 19 2.60 -10.03 27.82
C PHE A 19 2.60 -9.32 29.18
N SER A 20 1.43 -9.05 29.78
CA SER A 20 1.33 -8.39 31.10
C SER A 20 2.09 -9.13 32.22
N PRO A 21 2.12 -10.48 32.29
CA PRO A 21 2.93 -11.17 33.31
C PRO A 21 4.43 -10.92 33.22
N ILE A 22 4.95 -10.56 32.03
CA ILE A 22 6.38 -10.33 31.77
C ILE A 22 6.72 -8.84 31.89
N LEU A 23 5.88 -7.97 31.31
CA LEU A 23 6.14 -6.54 31.16
C LEU A 23 5.43 -5.67 32.22
N GLY A 24 4.57 -6.26 33.04
CA GLY A 24 3.79 -5.58 34.07
C GLY A 24 2.79 -4.57 33.49
N GLU A 25 2.47 -3.54 34.27
CA GLU A 25 1.46 -2.52 33.93
C GLU A 25 1.80 -1.68 32.69
N LYS A 26 3.07 -1.68 32.26
CA LYS A 26 3.54 -0.92 31.08
C LYS A 26 3.35 -1.67 29.76
N ALA A 27 2.83 -2.89 29.77
CA ALA A 27 2.67 -3.70 28.56
C ALA A 27 1.84 -2.99 27.47
N GLU A 28 0.77 -2.28 27.84
CA GLU A 28 -0.10 -1.59 26.87
C GLU A 28 0.62 -0.43 26.17
N SER A 29 1.31 0.41 26.94
CA SER A 29 2.01 1.56 26.37
C SER A 29 3.17 1.12 25.48
N ILE A 30 3.91 0.09 25.90
CA ILE A 30 5.05 -0.45 25.14
C ILE A 30 4.60 -1.14 23.85
N LEU A 31 3.50 -1.90 23.86
CA LEU A 31 3.10 -2.70 22.70
C LEU A 31 2.24 -1.94 21.69
N LEU A 32 1.32 -1.10 22.16
CA LEU A 32 0.27 -0.54 21.30
C LEU A 32 0.42 0.96 21.04
N ARG A 33 1.06 1.70 21.95
CA ARG A 33 1.15 3.17 21.90
C ARG A 33 2.58 3.71 21.83
N GLY A 34 3.56 2.85 21.55
CA GLY A 34 4.97 3.21 21.46
C GLY A 34 5.35 3.92 20.16
N ASP A 35 6.63 4.29 20.04
CA ASP A 35 7.15 4.99 18.86
C ASP A 35 7.07 4.17 17.56
N HIS A 36 7.04 2.84 17.67
CA HIS A 36 6.86 1.91 16.54
C HIS A 36 5.46 1.97 15.91
N THR A 37 4.42 2.38 16.65
CA THR A 37 3.03 2.50 16.12
C THR A 37 2.65 3.93 15.71
N ARG A 38 3.46 4.95 16.05
CA ARG A 38 3.23 6.35 15.63
C ARG A 38 3.30 6.56 14.12
N THR A 39 3.77 5.58 13.36
CA THR A 39 4.01 5.72 11.94
C THR A 39 2.83 5.17 11.11
N ARG A 40 1.99 6.11 10.65
CA ARG A 40 1.07 6.04 9.49
C ARG A 40 -0.25 5.28 9.65
N THR A 41 -1.31 6.05 9.86
CA THR A 41 -2.64 5.75 9.28
C THR A 41 -2.61 6.09 7.79
N VAL A 42 -2.92 5.10 6.94
CA VAL A 42 -3.05 5.31 5.48
C VAL A 42 -4.52 5.58 5.18
N VAL A 43 -4.83 6.82 4.79
CA VAL A 43 -6.18 7.18 4.37
C VAL A 43 -6.37 6.76 2.92
N THR A 44 -7.30 5.84 2.68
CA THR A 44 -7.75 5.52 1.32
C THR A 44 -8.86 6.49 0.91
N SER A 45 -8.69 7.20 -0.20
CA SER A 45 -9.73 8.04 -0.77
C SER A 45 -10.93 7.18 -1.19
N LYS A 46 -12.09 7.39 -0.57
CA LYS A 46 -13.35 6.78 -1.01
C LYS A 46 -14.00 7.71 -2.04
N VAL A 47 -14.36 7.16 -3.20
CA VAL A 47 -15.17 7.88 -4.17
C VAL A 47 -16.58 7.99 -3.59
N SER A 48 -17.03 9.21 -3.29
CA SER A 48 -18.37 9.52 -2.78
C SER A 48 -18.94 10.70 -3.56
N ALA A 49 -20.23 11.03 -3.37
CA ALA A 49 -20.85 12.18 -4.02
C ALA A 49 -20.10 13.51 -3.74
N LEU A 50 -19.50 13.65 -2.56
CA LEU A 50 -18.67 14.80 -2.21
C LEU A 50 -17.34 14.85 -2.99
N ALA A 51 -16.79 13.69 -3.37
CA ALA A 51 -15.54 13.62 -4.13
C ALA A 51 -15.69 14.24 -5.53
N ALA A 52 -16.91 14.31 -6.08
CA ALA A 52 -17.20 14.96 -7.36
C ALA A 52 -16.87 16.47 -7.38
N PHE A 53 -16.83 17.12 -6.21
CA PHE A 53 -16.53 18.56 -6.08
C PHE A 53 -15.07 18.85 -5.69
N THR A 54 -14.23 17.81 -5.63
CA THR A 54 -12.83 17.94 -5.21
C THR A 54 -11.88 17.64 -6.35
N THR A 55 -10.87 18.49 -6.55
CA THR A 55 -9.82 18.28 -7.54
C THR A 55 -8.59 17.63 -6.92
N LYS A 56 -8.06 16.60 -7.59
CA LYS A 56 -6.86 15.89 -7.12
C LYS A 56 -5.63 16.75 -7.39
N LYS A 57 -5.01 17.30 -6.35
CA LYS A 57 -3.71 17.96 -6.45
C LYS A 57 -2.58 16.95 -6.39
N THR A 58 -1.56 17.13 -7.22
CA THR A 58 -0.35 16.31 -7.22
C THR A 58 0.58 16.72 -6.08
N THR A 59 1.12 15.73 -5.39
CA THR A 59 2.08 15.92 -4.30
C THR A 59 3.46 15.38 -4.67
N CYS A 60 4.49 15.95 -4.06
CA CYS A 60 5.86 15.47 -4.14
C CYS A 60 5.96 14.07 -3.50
N LEU A 61 6.59 13.12 -4.18
CA LEU A 61 6.75 11.75 -3.68
C LEU A 61 7.66 11.65 -2.45
N GLY A 62 8.62 12.56 -2.30
CA GLY A 62 9.54 12.58 -1.17
C GLY A 62 8.94 13.19 0.10
N CYS A 63 8.53 14.46 0.04
CA CYS A 63 8.09 15.22 1.21
C CYS A 63 6.57 15.38 1.35
N LYS A 64 5.78 14.89 0.38
CA LYS A 64 4.31 15.03 0.33
C LYS A 64 3.78 16.47 0.23
N ALA A 65 4.65 17.46 0.01
CA ALA A 65 4.22 18.83 -0.26
C ALA A 65 3.40 18.90 -1.56
N VAL A 66 2.38 19.76 -1.59
CA VAL A 66 1.57 20.02 -2.78
C VAL A 66 2.41 20.77 -3.81
N LEU A 67 2.42 20.29 -5.06
CA LEU A 67 3.15 20.94 -6.14
C LEU A 67 2.38 22.16 -6.68
N PRO A 68 3.06 23.26 -7.04
CA PRO A 68 2.43 24.44 -7.61
C PRO A 68 1.89 24.18 -9.02
N ALA A 69 0.92 25.01 -9.43
CA ALA A 69 0.35 24.94 -10.78
C ALA A 69 1.45 25.16 -11.84
N GLY A 70 1.59 24.21 -12.76
CA GLY A 70 2.65 24.19 -13.79
C GLY A 70 3.74 23.14 -13.57
N GLU A 71 4.01 22.74 -12.32
CA GLU A 71 4.99 21.69 -11.97
C GLU A 71 4.31 20.35 -11.62
N GLU A 72 3.02 20.19 -11.92
CA GLU A 72 2.21 19.03 -11.54
C GLU A 72 2.69 17.71 -12.15
N LYS A 73 3.36 17.79 -13.31
CA LYS A 73 3.94 16.63 -14.00
C LYS A 73 5.21 16.11 -13.30
N ASN A 74 5.86 16.91 -12.46
CA ASN A 74 7.10 16.51 -11.83
C ASN A 74 6.84 15.49 -10.70
N PRO A 75 7.70 14.48 -10.52
CA PRO A 75 7.56 13.50 -9.45
C PRO A 75 7.93 14.10 -8.08
N VAL A 76 8.84 15.07 -8.06
CA VAL A 76 9.41 15.68 -6.87
C VAL A 76 9.40 17.21 -6.95
N CYS A 77 9.44 17.88 -5.79
CA CYS A 77 9.64 19.33 -5.72
C CYS A 77 11.14 19.68 -5.81
N LYS A 78 11.45 20.96 -6.07
CA LYS A 78 12.83 21.49 -6.18
C LYS A 78 13.74 21.12 -5.01
N TYR A 79 13.20 21.03 -3.79
CA TYR A 79 13.97 20.63 -2.61
C TYR A 79 14.33 19.14 -2.58
N CYS A 80 13.50 18.28 -3.19
CA CYS A 80 13.70 16.83 -3.22
C CYS A 80 14.38 16.35 -4.50
N GLU A 81 14.58 17.23 -5.48
CA GLU A 81 15.27 16.95 -6.74
C GLU A 81 16.66 16.30 -6.56
N PRO A 82 17.52 16.72 -5.61
CA PRO A 82 18.82 16.06 -5.39
C PRO A 82 18.69 14.59 -4.95
N LYS A 83 17.54 14.20 -4.38
CA LYS A 83 17.26 12.84 -3.89
C LYS A 83 16.39 12.04 -4.86
N GLN A 84 16.14 12.55 -6.06
CA GLN A 84 15.25 11.93 -7.04
C GLN A 84 15.67 10.52 -7.42
N SER A 85 16.97 10.26 -7.61
CA SER A 85 17.49 8.93 -7.94
C SER A 85 17.21 7.91 -6.85
N GLN A 86 17.42 8.28 -5.58
CA GLN A 86 17.12 7.42 -4.42
C GLN A 86 15.63 7.12 -4.31
N LEU A 87 14.77 8.13 -4.54
CA LEU A 87 13.32 7.96 -4.51
C LEU A 87 12.85 7.03 -5.63
N LEU A 88 13.37 7.20 -6.85
CA LEU A 88 13.06 6.33 -7.99
C LEU A 88 13.45 4.87 -7.70
N GLN A 89 14.67 4.62 -7.22
CA GLN A 89 15.11 3.27 -6.86
C GLN A 89 14.19 2.63 -5.83
N THR A 90 13.80 3.38 -4.79
CA THR A 90 12.88 2.91 -3.76
C THR A 90 11.50 2.54 -4.32
N GLU A 91 10.97 3.32 -5.27
CA GLU A 91 9.67 3.02 -5.90
C GLU A 91 9.76 1.86 -6.90
N LEU A 92 10.89 1.69 -7.59
CA LEU A 92 11.16 0.56 -8.49
C LEU A 92 11.28 -0.77 -7.71
N ASP A 93 11.94 -0.77 -6.55
CA ASP A 93 12.05 -1.96 -5.72
C ASP A 93 10.67 -2.44 -5.25
N LYS A 94 9.79 -1.51 -4.84
CA LYS A 94 8.40 -1.84 -4.49
C LYS A 94 7.60 -2.37 -5.68
N TYR A 95 7.84 -1.85 -6.88
CA TYR A 95 7.17 -2.31 -8.08
C TYR A 95 7.58 -3.75 -8.40
N ARG A 96 8.88 -4.05 -8.37
CA ARG A 96 9.41 -5.41 -8.55
C ARG A 96 8.80 -6.39 -7.55
N ASP A 97 8.72 -6.01 -6.27
CA ASP A 97 8.07 -6.82 -5.24
C ASP A 97 6.59 -7.12 -5.53
N LEU A 98 5.88 -6.16 -6.14
CA LEU A 98 4.47 -6.32 -6.54
C LEU A 98 4.34 -7.18 -7.79
N GLU A 99 5.23 -7.05 -8.77
CA GLU A 99 5.28 -7.89 -9.97
C GLU A 99 5.52 -9.36 -9.62
N ASP A 100 6.49 -9.63 -8.73
CA ASP A 100 6.79 -10.99 -8.27
C ASP A 100 5.59 -11.60 -7.55
N LYS A 101 4.94 -10.84 -6.66
CA LYS A 101 3.72 -11.28 -5.96
C LYS A 101 2.58 -11.53 -6.94
N PHE A 102 2.38 -10.64 -7.91
CA PHE A 102 1.36 -10.78 -8.92
C PHE A 102 1.56 -12.06 -9.72
N SER A 103 2.77 -12.26 -10.24
CA SER A 103 3.16 -13.43 -11.03
C SER A 103 2.93 -14.73 -10.26
N ARG A 104 3.36 -14.80 -8.99
CA ARG A 104 3.17 -15.99 -8.15
C ARG A 104 1.70 -16.31 -7.89
N LEU A 105 0.90 -15.31 -7.52
CA LEU A 105 -0.52 -15.52 -7.20
C LEU A 105 -1.33 -15.90 -8.43
N TRP A 106 -1.09 -15.22 -9.56
CA TRP A 106 -1.85 -15.44 -10.78
C TRP A 106 -1.53 -16.80 -11.41
N THR A 107 -0.26 -17.18 -11.45
CA THR A 107 0.15 -18.51 -11.94
C THR A 107 -0.37 -19.64 -11.04
N GLN A 108 -0.40 -19.44 -9.72
CA GLN A 108 -1.03 -20.41 -8.80
C GLN A 108 -2.53 -20.60 -9.09
N CYS A 109 -3.24 -19.50 -9.39
CA CYS A 109 -4.63 -19.54 -9.78
C CYS A 109 -4.87 -20.29 -11.10
N GLN A 110 -4.03 -20.06 -12.12
CA GLN A 110 -4.11 -20.79 -13.40
C GLN A 110 -3.86 -22.29 -13.22
N ARG A 111 -2.86 -22.66 -12.40
CA ARG A 111 -2.60 -24.08 -12.05
C ARG A 111 -3.78 -24.72 -11.32
N CYS A 112 -4.40 -24.00 -10.40
CA CYS A 112 -5.58 -24.47 -9.66
C CYS A 112 -6.79 -24.72 -10.58
N GLN A 113 -6.98 -23.86 -11.59
CA GLN A 113 -8.02 -24.03 -12.61
C GLN A 113 -7.71 -25.16 -13.61
N GLY A 114 -6.43 -25.41 -13.89
CA GLY A 114 -6.00 -26.40 -14.89
C GLY A 114 -5.99 -25.90 -16.33
N SER A 115 -6.27 -24.60 -16.56
CA SER A 115 -6.23 -23.95 -17.88
C SER A 115 -5.25 -22.79 -17.85
N LEU A 116 -4.37 -22.73 -18.87
CA LEU A 116 -3.44 -21.60 -19.08
C LEU A 116 -3.96 -20.60 -20.11
N HIS A 117 -4.95 -21.00 -20.92
CA HIS A 117 -5.45 -20.23 -22.04
C HIS A 117 -6.75 -19.50 -21.74
N GLU A 118 -7.49 -19.93 -20.72
CA GLU A 118 -8.75 -19.34 -20.31
C GLU A 118 -8.58 -18.41 -19.10
N GLU A 119 -9.56 -17.53 -18.90
CA GLU A 119 -9.57 -16.61 -17.75
C GLU A 119 -9.89 -17.33 -16.43
N VAL A 120 -9.28 -16.86 -15.33
CA VAL A 120 -9.52 -17.39 -13.98
C VAL A 120 -10.78 -16.81 -13.34
N ILE A 121 -11.91 -17.50 -13.49
CA ILE A 121 -13.24 -17.11 -12.98
C ILE A 121 -13.56 -17.57 -11.53
N CYS A 122 -12.60 -18.14 -10.80
CA CYS A 122 -12.82 -18.65 -9.43
C CYS A 122 -13.27 -17.55 -8.44
N THR A 123 -14.29 -17.84 -7.62
CA THR A 123 -14.85 -16.93 -6.59
C THR A 123 -14.91 -17.53 -5.17
N SER A 124 -14.13 -18.59 -4.91
CA SER A 124 -14.09 -19.25 -3.60
C SER A 124 -13.66 -18.28 -2.49
N ARG A 125 -14.53 -18.09 -1.51
CA ARG A 125 -14.30 -17.16 -0.37
C ARG A 125 -13.34 -17.73 0.67
N ASP A 126 -13.20 -19.06 0.72
CA ASP A 126 -12.29 -19.76 1.63
C ASP A 126 -10.86 -19.83 1.07
N CYS A 127 -10.67 -19.47 -0.21
CA CYS A 127 -9.35 -19.40 -0.82
C CYS A 127 -8.63 -18.10 -0.41
N PRO A 128 -7.47 -18.16 0.27
CA PRO A 128 -6.73 -16.96 0.67
C PRO A 128 -6.28 -16.11 -0.54
N ASN A 129 -6.10 -16.73 -1.71
CA ASN A 129 -5.68 -16.03 -2.92
C ASN A 129 -6.78 -15.19 -3.56
N PHE A 130 -8.06 -15.46 -3.27
CA PHE A 130 -9.18 -14.84 -3.99
C PHE A 130 -9.19 -13.31 -3.87
N TYR A 131 -9.13 -12.78 -2.65
CA TYR A 131 -9.05 -11.32 -2.42
C TYR A 131 -7.64 -10.79 -2.64
N MET A 132 -6.61 -11.59 -2.30
CA MET A 132 -5.21 -11.18 -2.36
C MET A 132 -4.74 -10.92 -3.80
N ARG A 133 -5.12 -11.76 -4.78
CA ARG A 133 -4.78 -11.56 -6.19
C ARG A 133 -5.34 -10.24 -6.73
N LYS A 134 -6.57 -9.88 -6.34
CA LYS A 134 -7.22 -8.64 -6.81
C LYS A 134 -6.58 -7.42 -6.17
N LYS A 135 -6.23 -7.50 -4.89
CA LYS A 135 -5.49 -6.45 -4.19
C LYS A 135 -4.14 -6.19 -4.86
N VAL A 136 -3.32 -7.22 -5.06
CA VAL A 136 -1.99 -7.08 -5.67
C VAL A 136 -2.09 -6.51 -7.09
N GLN A 137 -3.09 -6.92 -7.88
CA GLN A 137 -3.35 -6.33 -9.19
C GLN A 137 -3.59 -4.80 -9.10
N MET A 138 -4.44 -4.36 -8.17
CA MET A 138 -4.73 -2.92 -8.00
C MET A 138 -3.52 -2.16 -7.47
N ASP A 139 -2.79 -2.75 -6.52
CA ASP A 139 -1.58 -2.15 -5.94
C ASP A 139 -0.49 -1.98 -7.01
N LEU A 140 -0.29 -2.97 -7.88
CA LEU A 140 0.64 -2.90 -9.01
C LEU A 140 0.26 -1.80 -10.00
N ILE A 141 -1.00 -1.72 -10.42
CA ILE A 141 -1.50 -0.65 -11.32
C ILE A 141 -1.32 0.75 -10.70
N ASN A 142 -1.47 0.87 -9.39
CA ASN A 142 -1.26 2.15 -8.71
C ASN A 142 0.22 2.52 -8.62
N GLN A 143 1.09 1.53 -8.39
CA GLN A 143 2.54 1.72 -8.35
C GLN A 143 3.10 2.07 -9.74
N ASP A 144 2.57 1.46 -10.80
CA ASP A 144 2.89 1.77 -12.20
C ASP A 144 2.72 3.26 -12.49
N LYS A 145 1.55 3.81 -12.14
CA LYS A 145 1.23 5.25 -12.26
C LYS A 145 2.16 6.16 -11.44
N ILE A 146 2.78 5.65 -10.37
CA ILE A 146 3.76 6.42 -9.59
C ILE A 146 5.10 6.46 -10.34
N ILE A 147 5.53 5.34 -10.91
CA ILE A 147 6.76 5.24 -11.70
C ILE A 147 6.66 6.07 -12.98
N ASP A 148 5.50 6.05 -13.65
CA ASP A 148 5.24 6.85 -14.86
C ASP A 148 5.51 8.36 -14.65
N ARG A 149 5.39 8.87 -13.42
CA ARG A 149 5.68 10.27 -13.11
C ARG A 149 7.15 10.63 -13.28
N PHE A 150 8.06 9.67 -13.24
CA PHE A 150 9.48 9.90 -13.48
C PHE A 150 9.83 9.94 -14.97
N GLY A 151 8.87 9.64 -15.86
CA GLY A 151 9.04 9.65 -17.30
C GLY A 151 9.53 8.31 -17.87
N CYS A 152 9.59 8.23 -19.20
CA CYS A 152 10.09 7.05 -19.89
C CYS A 152 11.63 7.01 -19.82
N PRO A 153 12.25 5.89 -19.43
CA PRO A 153 13.70 5.73 -19.54
C PRO A 153 14.07 5.80 -21.01
N THR A 154 14.72 6.90 -21.40
CA THR A 154 15.30 7.06 -22.72
C THR A 154 16.72 6.49 -22.68
N TRP A 155 17.01 5.60 -23.61
CA TRP A 155 18.33 5.01 -23.82
C TRP A 155 19.17 5.86 -24.77
#